data_AF-A0A2R7L3I0-F1
#
_entry.id   AF-A0A2R7L3I0-F1
#
_cell.length_a   1.000
_cell.length_b   1.000
_cell.length_c   1.000
_cell.angle_alpha   90.00
_cell.angle_beta   90.00
_cell.angle_gamma   90.00
#
_symmetry.space_group_name_H-M   'P 1'
#
loop_
_entity.id
_entity.type
_entity.pdbx_description
1 polymer ?
#
loop_
_entity_poly.entity_id
_entity_poly.type
_entity_poly.pdbx_seq_one_letter_code
_entity_poly.pdbx_strand_id
1 'polypeptide(L)'
;MTDDQKTDKLVEFKQRNKFSIQAWNERGLNPSSDELCQQLTLFFNSSSDELINGIKSKRSVRQLKSMLKSELSSLNKSDYDTEEKEFICDLFNELATIIEIDFNDSLNKWLYGSVLITLMKIQNFIKPVKIVETLQHSCTKCDAVLETQVLSKESGIPETGWPIGKCNNCGELNLISLGPNIKETKFINYKWVDTLHVEEYTYEQALARLEQIKFFRNY
;
A
#
# COMPACT_ATOMS: atom_id res chain seq x y z
N MET A 1 12.04 -26.50 11.49
CA MET A 1 11.14 -27.55 12.03
C MET A 1 11.60 -28.90 11.51
N THR A 2 11.41 -29.98 12.26
CA THR A 2 11.65 -31.35 11.76
C THR A 2 10.62 -31.75 10.71
N ASP A 3 10.90 -32.78 9.91
CA ASP A 3 9.95 -33.31 8.92
C ASP A 3 8.63 -33.77 9.56
N ASP A 4 8.70 -34.37 10.75
CA ASP A 4 7.52 -34.79 11.51
C ASP A 4 6.70 -33.57 11.96
N GLN A 5 7.35 -32.54 12.52
CA GLN A 5 6.68 -31.28 12.87
C GLN A 5 6.01 -30.59 11.67
N LYS A 6 6.65 -30.62 10.49
CA LYS A 6 6.07 -30.10 9.26
C LYS A 6 4.84 -30.91 8.86
N THR A 7 4.93 -32.22 8.92
CA THR A 7 3.82 -33.14 8.61
C THR A 7 2.64 -32.94 9.55
N ASP A 8 2.87 -32.83 10.85
CA ASP A 8 1.82 -32.61 11.86
C ASP A 8 1.08 -31.29 11.59
N LYS A 9 1.81 -30.20 11.32
CA LYS A 9 1.18 -28.92 10.96
C LYS A 9 0.38 -28.97 9.66
N LEU A 10 0.82 -29.73 8.66
CA LEU A 10 0.04 -29.93 7.42
C LEU A 10 -1.23 -30.73 7.69
N VAL A 11 -1.18 -31.70 8.62
CA VAL A 11 -2.38 -32.45 9.05
C VAL A 11 -3.35 -31.53 9.80
N GLU A 12 -2.87 -30.68 10.71
CA GLU A 12 -3.68 -29.67 11.40
C GLU A 12 -4.33 -28.70 10.41
N PHE A 13 -3.54 -28.18 9.46
CA PHE A 13 -4.04 -27.32 8.39
C PHE A 13 -5.17 -28.01 7.61
N LYS A 14 -4.99 -29.29 7.27
CA LYS A 14 -5.99 -30.10 6.54
C LYS A 14 -7.29 -30.26 7.33
N GLN A 15 -7.20 -30.53 8.63
CA GLN A 15 -8.35 -30.77 9.51
C GLN A 15 -9.15 -29.50 9.83
N ARG A 16 -8.53 -28.32 9.76
CA ARG A 16 -9.19 -27.04 10.00
C ARG A 16 -10.25 -26.73 8.92
N ASN A 17 -11.39 -26.20 9.34
CA ASN A 17 -12.34 -25.54 8.44
C ASN A 17 -11.75 -24.20 7.96
N LYS A 18 -11.07 -24.20 6.81
CA LYS A 18 -10.30 -23.06 6.28
C LYS A 18 -11.20 -21.92 5.80
N PHE A 19 -12.42 -22.22 5.36
CA PHE A 19 -13.32 -21.27 4.70
C PHE A 19 -14.59 -21.03 5.52
N SER A 20 -14.52 -21.12 6.85
CA SER A 20 -15.64 -20.74 7.71
C SER A 20 -15.92 -19.24 7.61
N ILE A 21 -17.16 -18.82 7.86
CA ILE A 21 -17.53 -17.38 7.91
C ILE A 21 -16.61 -16.61 8.85
N GLN A 22 -16.23 -17.20 9.98
CA GLN A 22 -15.27 -16.60 10.91
C GLN A 22 -13.90 -16.36 10.26
N ALA A 23 -13.38 -17.31 9.48
CA ALA A 23 -12.09 -17.20 8.83
C ALA A 23 -12.07 -16.09 7.76
N TRP A 24 -13.19 -15.85 7.07
CA TRP A 24 -13.38 -14.72 6.15
C TRP A 24 -13.42 -13.39 6.93
N ASN A 25 -14.21 -13.32 8.00
CA ASN A 25 -14.34 -12.12 8.83
C ASN A 25 -13.03 -11.69 9.49
N GLU A 26 -12.22 -12.64 9.97
CA GLU A 26 -10.89 -12.35 10.57
C GLU A 26 -9.92 -11.70 9.57
N ARG A 27 -10.15 -11.88 8.26
CA ARG A 27 -9.39 -11.25 7.17
C ARG A 27 -10.04 -9.96 6.67
N GLY A 28 -11.26 -9.63 7.12
CA GLY A 28 -12.04 -8.51 6.60
C GLY A 28 -12.57 -8.73 5.17
N LEU A 29 -12.76 -9.99 4.78
CA LEU A 29 -13.23 -10.41 3.45
C LEU A 29 -14.69 -10.88 3.52
N ASN A 30 -15.46 -10.72 2.44
CA ASN A 30 -16.80 -11.31 2.35
C ASN A 30 -16.69 -12.80 1.99
N PRO A 31 -17.49 -13.67 2.65
CA PRO A 31 -17.52 -15.09 2.30
C PRO A 31 -17.98 -15.32 0.86
N SER A 32 -17.30 -16.23 0.16
CA SER A 32 -17.79 -16.78 -1.11
C SER A 32 -18.91 -17.82 -0.89
N SER A 33 -19.45 -18.35 -2.00
CA SER A 33 -20.42 -19.45 -2.01
C SER A 33 -19.90 -20.70 -1.30
N ASP A 34 -20.82 -21.46 -0.71
CA ASP A 34 -20.51 -22.72 -0.04
C ASP A 34 -19.90 -23.74 -1.03
N GLU A 35 -20.37 -23.76 -2.28
CA GLU A 35 -19.85 -24.63 -3.33
C GLU A 35 -18.37 -24.33 -3.61
N LEU A 36 -18.00 -23.06 -3.79
CA LEU A 36 -16.60 -22.70 -4.02
C LEU A 36 -15.74 -22.98 -2.80
N CYS A 37 -16.24 -22.67 -1.60
CA CYS A 37 -15.54 -22.95 -0.36
C CYS A 37 -15.26 -24.45 -0.18
N GLN A 38 -16.20 -25.32 -0.58
CA GLN A 38 -16.01 -26.76 -0.56
C GLN A 38 -14.97 -27.22 -1.59
N GLN A 39 -15.02 -26.69 -2.82
CA GLN A 39 -14.04 -26.99 -3.87
C GLN A 39 -12.62 -26.61 -3.43
N LEU A 40 -12.44 -25.39 -2.90
CA LEU A 40 -11.15 -24.92 -2.41
C LEU A 40 -10.69 -25.71 -1.18
N THR A 41 -11.60 -26.13 -0.30
CA THR A 41 -11.25 -27.02 0.82
C THR A 41 -10.65 -28.33 0.34
N LEU A 42 -11.28 -28.97 -0.66
CA LEU A 42 -10.78 -30.22 -1.23
C LEU A 42 -9.42 -30.01 -1.91
N PHE A 43 -9.28 -28.92 -2.67
CA PHE A 43 -8.03 -28.53 -3.30
C PHE A 43 -6.89 -28.41 -2.28
N PHE A 44 -7.04 -27.54 -1.26
CA PHE A 44 -5.99 -27.33 -0.26
C PHE A 44 -5.70 -28.55 0.60
N ASN A 45 -6.70 -29.42 0.82
CA ASN A 45 -6.48 -30.69 1.49
C ASN A 45 -5.61 -31.63 0.63
N SER A 46 -5.88 -31.70 -0.67
CA SER A 46 -5.05 -32.45 -1.62
C SER A 46 -3.63 -31.89 -1.70
N SER A 47 -3.47 -30.56 -1.76
CA SER A 47 -2.15 -29.91 -1.74
C SER A 47 -1.35 -30.29 -0.50
N SER A 48 -2.03 -30.36 0.65
CA SER A 48 -1.41 -30.72 1.93
C SER A 48 -0.93 -32.17 1.91
N ASP A 49 -1.72 -33.08 1.35
CA ASP A 49 -1.36 -34.49 1.21
C ASP A 49 -0.17 -34.69 0.26
N GLU A 50 -0.12 -33.95 -0.85
CA GLU A 50 1.04 -33.96 -1.76
C GLU A 50 2.31 -33.46 -1.07
N LEU A 51 2.22 -32.38 -0.28
CA LEU A 51 3.36 -31.89 0.51
C LEU A 51 3.83 -32.89 1.56
N ILE A 52 2.91 -33.52 2.30
CA ILE A 52 3.22 -34.57 3.26
C ILE A 52 3.96 -35.73 2.57
N ASN A 53 3.46 -36.19 1.42
CA ASN A 53 4.08 -37.25 0.65
C ASN A 53 5.48 -36.84 0.16
N GLY A 54 5.64 -35.58 -0.27
CA GLY A 54 6.94 -35.02 -0.66
C GLY A 54 7.95 -35.02 0.49
N ILE A 55 7.54 -34.60 1.69
CA ILE A 55 8.39 -34.58 2.89
C ILE A 55 8.79 -36.00 3.29
N LYS A 56 7.82 -36.93 3.37
CA LYS A 56 8.08 -38.34 3.70
C LYS A 56 9.04 -39.00 2.70
N SER A 57 8.93 -38.62 1.43
CA SER A 57 9.82 -39.07 0.35
C SER A 57 11.16 -38.33 0.30
N LYS A 58 11.47 -37.51 1.32
CA LYS A 58 12.72 -36.73 1.44
C LYS A 58 12.99 -35.83 0.24
N ARG A 59 11.94 -35.26 -0.36
CA ARG A 59 12.10 -34.24 -1.42
C ARG A 59 12.82 -33.01 -0.85
N SER A 60 13.72 -32.47 -1.64
CA SER A 60 14.42 -31.23 -1.31
C SER A 60 13.46 -30.04 -1.23
N VAL A 61 13.86 -29.01 -0.48
CA VAL A 61 13.13 -27.72 -0.40
C VAL A 61 12.81 -27.16 -1.79
N ARG A 62 13.74 -27.27 -2.74
CA ARG A 62 13.52 -26.83 -4.13
C ARG A 62 12.39 -27.60 -4.82
N GLN A 63 12.32 -28.91 -4.60
CA GLN A 63 11.28 -29.76 -5.17
C GLN A 63 9.92 -29.45 -4.53
N LEU A 64 9.86 -29.28 -3.20
CA LEU A 64 8.64 -28.87 -2.50
C LEU A 64 8.14 -27.50 -2.97
N LYS A 65 9.04 -26.52 -3.15
CA LYS A 65 8.71 -25.22 -3.75
C LYS A 65 8.15 -25.37 -5.16
N SER A 66 8.70 -26.27 -5.96
CA SER A 66 8.19 -26.54 -7.31
C SER A 66 6.80 -27.16 -7.30
N MET A 67 6.49 -28.02 -6.33
CA MET A 67 5.15 -28.59 -6.14
C MET A 67 4.15 -27.49 -5.84
N LEU A 68 4.41 -26.64 -4.84
CA LEU A 68 3.56 -25.48 -4.52
C LEU A 68 3.33 -24.56 -5.72
N LYS A 69 4.37 -24.29 -6.53
CA LYS A 69 4.21 -23.48 -7.74
C LYS A 69 3.26 -24.12 -8.76
N SER A 70 3.39 -25.44 -8.95
CA SER A 70 2.52 -26.19 -9.85
C SER A 70 1.07 -26.12 -9.40
N GLU A 71 0.84 -26.35 -8.10
CA GLU A 71 -0.48 -26.26 -7.46
C GLU A 71 -1.10 -24.87 -7.65
N LEU A 72 -0.38 -23.81 -7.28
CA LEU A 72 -0.85 -22.43 -7.45
C LEU A 72 -1.18 -22.11 -8.91
N SER A 73 -0.35 -22.57 -9.85
CA SER A 73 -0.58 -22.34 -11.28
C SER A 73 -1.75 -23.12 -11.87
N SER A 74 -2.23 -24.16 -11.18
CA SER A 74 -3.41 -24.93 -11.61
C SER A 74 -4.72 -24.19 -11.32
N LEU A 75 -4.71 -23.23 -10.39
CA LEU A 75 -5.83 -22.33 -10.17
C LEU A 75 -5.78 -21.20 -11.21
N ASN A 76 -6.76 -21.20 -12.11
CA ASN A 76 -6.91 -20.11 -13.05
C ASN A 76 -7.45 -18.87 -12.34
N LYS A 77 -6.60 -17.85 -12.19
CA LYS A 77 -6.95 -16.62 -11.45
C LYS A 77 -8.20 -15.89 -11.97
N SER A 78 -8.62 -16.10 -13.22
CA SER A 78 -9.83 -15.44 -13.74
C SER A 78 -11.12 -15.96 -13.13
N ASP A 79 -11.07 -17.13 -12.50
CA ASP A 79 -12.23 -17.84 -11.99
C ASP A 79 -12.62 -17.37 -10.58
N TYR A 80 -11.82 -16.46 -10.01
CA TYR A 80 -11.95 -15.95 -8.66
C TYR A 80 -12.10 -14.44 -8.67
N ASP A 81 -12.84 -13.88 -7.71
CA ASP A 81 -12.91 -12.44 -7.48
C ASP A 81 -11.66 -11.91 -6.75
N THR A 82 -11.71 -10.72 -6.15
CA THR A 82 -10.55 -10.17 -5.43
C THR A 82 -10.36 -10.84 -4.07
N GLU A 83 -11.44 -11.06 -3.33
CA GLU A 83 -11.41 -11.54 -1.95
C GLU A 83 -11.05 -13.03 -1.91
N GLU A 84 -11.56 -13.81 -2.87
CA GLU A 84 -11.22 -15.21 -3.05
C GLU A 84 -9.73 -15.40 -3.39
N LYS A 85 -9.19 -14.54 -4.26
CA LYS A 85 -7.75 -14.56 -4.59
C LYS A 85 -6.88 -14.26 -3.37
N GLU A 86 -7.26 -13.27 -2.57
CA GLU A 86 -6.54 -12.93 -1.34
C GLU A 86 -6.56 -14.10 -0.36
N PHE A 87 -7.72 -14.73 -0.16
CA PHE A 87 -7.83 -15.91 0.70
C PHE A 87 -6.98 -17.08 0.20
N ILE A 88 -7.01 -17.37 -1.11
CA ILE A 88 -6.18 -18.41 -1.72
C ILE A 88 -4.69 -18.11 -1.49
N CYS A 89 -4.26 -16.86 -1.70
CA CYS A 89 -2.87 -16.46 -1.47
C CYS A 89 -2.45 -16.63 -0.01
N ASP A 90 -3.32 -16.28 0.96
CA ASP A 90 -3.06 -16.49 2.38
C ASP A 90 -2.84 -17.96 2.72
N LEU A 91 -3.69 -18.85 2.20
CA LEU A 91 -3.57 -20.29 2.47
C LEU A 91 -2.30 -20.88 1.83
N PHE A 92 -1.92 -20.45 0.62
CA PHE A 92 -0.65 -20.85 0.03
C PHE A 92 0.56 -20.29 0.82
N ASN A 93 0.45 -19.09 1.38
CA ASN A 93 1.49 -18.53 2.23
C ASN A 93 1.64 -19.33 3.54
N GLU A 94 0.53 -19.78 4.13
CA GLU A 94 0.52 -20.65 5.30
C GLU A 94 1.19 -22.00 4.99
N LEU A 95 0.82 -22.65 3.87
CA LEU A 95 1.48 -23.89 3.42
C LEU A 95 2.99 -23.69 3.21
N ALA A 96 3.39 -22.60 2.54
CA ALA A 96 4.79 -22.26 2.32
C ALA A 96 5.55 -22.03 3.63
N THR A 97 4.91 -21.38 4.60
CA THR A 97 5.47 -21.14 5.94
C THR A 97 5.66 -22.45 6.69
N ILE A 98 4.68 -23.36 6.64
CA ILE A 98 4.79 -24.69 7.27
C ILE A 98 6.00 -25.45 6.72
N ILE A 99 6.25 -25.40 5.42
CA ILE A 99 7.41 -26.10 4.82
C ILE A 99 8.70 -25.29 4.80
N GLU A 100 8.69 -24.07 5.37
CA GLU A 100 9.80 -23.12 5.50
C GLU A 100 10.37 -22.66 4.15
N ILE A 101 9.49 -22.22 3.26
CA ILE A 101 9.82 -21.75 1.91
C ILE A 101 9.39 -20.30 1.73
N ASP A 102 10.31 -19.43 1.28
CA ASP A 102 9.93 -18.13 0.76
C ASP A 102 9.17 -18.28 -0.56
N PHE A 103 7.91 -17.87 -0.56
CA PHE A 103 6.98 -18.03 -1.67
C PHE A 103 6.35 -16.72 -2.17
N ASN A 104 6.71 -15.59 -1.57
CA ASN A 104 6.11 -14.27 -1.81
C ASN A 104 6.11 -13.86 -3.29
N ASP A 105 7.24 -14.06 -3.99
CA ASP A 105 7.35 -13.75 -5.40
C ASP A 105 6.36 -14.56 -6.28
N SER A 106 6.03 -15.79 -5.88
CA SER A 106 5.08 -16.64 -6.63
C SER A 106 3.65 -16.18 -6.38
N LEU A 107 3.31 -15.87 -5.12
CA LEU A 107 2.00 -15.33 -4.72
C LEU A 107 1.72 -14.01 -5.42
N ASN A 108 2.64 -13.05 -5.30
CA ASN A 108 2.49 -11.74 -5.93
C ASN A 108 2.33 -11.87 -7.46
N LYS A 109 3.00 -12.85 -8.09
CA LYS A 109 2.91 -13.04 -9.54
C LYS A 109 1.56 -13.60 -9.94
N TRP A 110 1.01 -14.52 -9.16
CA TRP A 110 -0.30 -15.07 -9.42
C TRP A 110 -1.40 -14.03 -9.18
N LEU A 111 -1.34 -13.31 -8.05
CA LEU A 111 -2.31 -12.31 -7.64
C LEU A 111 -2.32 -11.08 -8.56
N TYR A 112 -1.15 -10.45 -8.74
CA TYR A 112 -1.02 -9.14 -9.38
C TYR A 112 -0.50 -9.20 -10.83
N GLY A 113 0.02 -10.35 -11.26
CA GLY A 113 0.76 -10.45 -12.52
C GLY A 113 2.18 -9.88 -12.44
N SER A 114 3.00 -10.15 -13.46
CA SER A 114 4.41 -9.75 -13.49
C SER A 114 4.65 -8.24 -13.57
N VAL A 115 3.70 -7.49 -14.13
CA VAL A 115 3.83 -6.03 -14.34
C VAL A 115 3.67 -5.28 -13.02
N LEU A 116 2.66 -5.63 -12.23
CA LEU A 116 2.36 -4.95 -10.97
C LEU A 116 3.37 -5.30 -9.86
N ILE A 117 3.98 -6.50 -9.87
CA ILE A 117 5.13 -6.80 -9.00
C ILE A 117 6.31 -5.86 -9.28
N THR A 118 6.62 -5.63 -10.56
CA THR A 118 7.75 -4.76 -10.94
C THR A 118 7.50 -3.34 -10.42
N LEU A 119 6.26 -2.86 -10.48
CA LEU A 119 5.84 -1.57 -9.91
C LEU A 119 5.90 -1.54 -8.37
N MET A 120 5.43 -2.59 -7.67
CA MET A 120 5.49 -2.68 -6.20
C MET A 120 6.94 -2.80 -5.68
N LYS A 121 7.82 -3.52 -6.39
CA LYS A 121 9.25 -3.59 -6.05
C LYS A 121 9.94 -2.24 -6.15
N ILE A 122 9.49 -1.36 -7.07
CA ILE A 122 9.96 0.03 -7.17
C ILE A 122 9.49 0.87 -5.96
N GLN A 123 8.28 0.64 -5.43
CA GLN A 123 7.79 1.32 -4.22
C GLN A 123 8.63 1.01 -2.97
N ASN A 124 9.17 -0.21 -2.83
CA ASN A 124 10.05 -0.56 -1.70
C ASN A 124 11.41 0.18 -1.74
N PHE A 125 11.76 0.86 -2.84
CA PHE A 125 12.91 1.77 -2.90
C PHE A 125 12.55 3.21 -2.49
N ILE A 126 11.26 3.53 -2.29
CA ILE A 126 10.80 4.83 -1.79
C ILE A 126 10.88 4.78 -0.26
N LYS A 127 11.98 5.29 0.30
CA LYS A 127 12.15 5.44 1.75
C LYS A 127 10.96 6.22 2.34
N PRO A 128 10.48 5.90 3.56
CA PRO A 128 9.51 6.74 4.24
C PRO A 128 10.10 8.15 4.35
N VAL A 129 9.39 9.12 3.78
CA VAL A 129 9.85 10.51 3.77
C VAL A 129 9.84 11.02 5.21
N LYS A 130 11.02 11.35 5.73
CA LYS A 130 11.17 11.89 7.09
C LYS A 130 10.63 13.32 7.10
N ILE A 131 9.62 13.58 7.91
CA ILE A 131 9.11 14.94 8.15
C ILE A 131 10.05 15.61 9.15
N VAL A 132 10.64 16.74 8.76
CA VAL A 132 11.56 17.56 9.57
C VAL A 132 10.80 18.56 10.42
N GLU A 133 9.73 19.14 9.87
CA GLU A 133 8.89 20.15 10.52
C GLU A 133 7.51 20.17 9.87
N THR A 134 6.50 20.58 10.62
CA THR A 134 5.15 20.84 10.10
C THR A 134 4.82 22.32 10.31
N LEU A 135 4.52 23.03 9.22
CA LEU A 135 4.05 24.41 9.23
C LEU A 135 2.52 24.44 9.13
N GLN A 136 1.89 25.35 9.87
CA GLN A 136 0.44 25.48 9.91
C GLN A 136 0.04 26.94 9.67
N HIS A 137 -0.93 27.14 8.79
CA HIS A 137 -1.55 28.43 8.51
C HIS A 137 -3.06 28.31 8.63
N SER A 138 -3.77 29.36 9.04
CA SER A 138 -5.24 29.34 9.01
C SER A 138 -5.74 29.79 7.65
N CYS A 139 -6.73 29.09 7.10
CA CYS A 139 -7.44 29.56 5.93
C CYS A 139 -8.17 30.87 6.24
N THR A 140 -7.89 31.93 5.47
CA THR A 140 -8.44 33.29 5.65
C THR A 140 -9.96 33.39 5.54
N LYS A 141 -10.66 32.36 5.04
CA LYS A 141 -12.12 32.34 4.88
C LYS A 141 -12.85 31.38 5.81
N CYS A 142 -12.29 30.19 6.05
CA CYS A 142 -12.98 29.13 6.80
C CYS A 142 -12.24 28.64 8.03
N ASP A 143 -11.09 29.25 8.35
CA ASP A 143 -10.22 28.92 9.48
C ASP A 143 -9.70 27.48 9.53
N ALA A 144 -9.98 26.66 8.51
CA ALA A 144 -9.39 25.34 8.37
C ALA A 144 -7.85 25.47 8.37
N VAL A 145 -7.19 24.63 9.16
CA VAL A 145 -5.72 24.56 9.21
C VAL A 145 -5.21 24.11 7.86
N LEU A 146 -4.24 24.82 7.30
CA LEU A 146 -3.51 24.51 6.08
C LEU A 146 -2.14 23.99 6.49
N GLU A 147 -1.91 22.69 6.30
CA GLU A 147 -0.70 22.00 6.77
C GLU A 147 0.33 21.79 5.64
N THR A 148 1.57 22.20 5.91
CA THR A 148 2.75 21.91 5.08
C THR A 148 3.73 21.05 5.87
N GLN A 149 4.14 19.92 5.31
CA GLN A 149 5.22 19.11 5.87
C GLN A 149 6.53 19.45 5.16
N VAL A 150 7.54 19.86 5.91
CA VAL A 150 8.91 20.08 5.43
C VAL A 150 9.65 18.76 5.46
N LEU A 151 10.13 18.31 4.30
CA LEU A 151 10.78 17.01 4.14
C LEU A 151 12.31 17.13 4.26
N SER A 152 12.87 18.28 3.89
CA SER A 152 14.27 18.60 4.12
C SER A 152 14.52 20.11 4.23
N LYS A 153 15.53 20.47 5.04
CA LYS A 153 16.05 21.83 5.19
C LYS A 153 17.50 21.88 4.73
N GLU A 154 17.90 22.98 4.11
CA GLU A 154 19.29 23.24 3.70
C GLU A 154 19.63 24.70 3.98
N SER A 155 20.69 24.90 4.76
CA SER A 155 21.14 26.24 5.15
C SER A 155 21.58 27.04 3.94
N GLY A 156 21.11 28.29 3.83
CA GLY A 156 21.49 29.20 2.75
C GLY A 156 20.51 29.23 1.59
N ILE A 157 19.44 28.44 1.59
CA ILE A 157 18.32 28.62 0.65
C ILE A 157 17.49 29.83 1.10
N PRO A 158 17.43 30.92 0.31
CA PRO A 158 16.59 32.07 0.63
C PRO A 158 15.11 31.76 0.40
N GLU A 159 14.22 32.50 1.06
CA GLU A 159 12.80 32.51 0.68
C GLU A 159 12.67 33.31 -0.63
N THR A 160 12.30 32.63 -1.72
CA THR A 160 12.23 33.22 -3.07
C THR A 160 10.82 33.65 -3.47
N GLY A 161 9.82 33.36 -2.66
CA GLY A 161 8.44 33.73 -2.90
C GLY A 161 7.48 33.06 -1.94
N TRP A 162 6.21 33.44 -2.08
CA TRP A 162 5.10 32.92 -1.28
C TRP A 162 4.17 32.10 -2.16
N PRO A 163 4.06 30.78 -1.90
CA PRO A 163 3.08 29.94 -2.59
C PRO A 163 1.65 30.42 -2.36
N ILE A 164 0.84 30.37 -3.41
CA ILE A 164 -0.61 30.51 -3.33
C ILE A 164 -1.20 29.11 -3.16
N GLY A 165 -1.79 28.86 -1.99
CA GLY A 165 -2.47 27.62 -1.64
C GLY A 165 -3.99 27.73 -1.75
N LYS A 166 -4.62 26.86 -2.55
CA LYS A 166 -6.07 26.70 -2.62
C LYS A 166 -6.55 25.73 -1.54
N CYS A 167 -7.30 26.21 -0.57
CA CYS A 167 -7.86 25.40 0.51
C CYS A 167 -8.77 24.30 -0.05
N ASN A 168 -8.55 23.05 0.36
CA ASN A 168 -9.40 21.94 -0.10
C ASN A 168 -10.81 21.99 0.51
N ASN A 169 -10.99 22.65 1.66
CA ASN A 169 -12.27 22.73 2.36
C ASN A 169 -13.23 23.74 1.71
N CYS A 170 -12.77 24.97 1.46
CA CYS A 170 -13.64 26.05 0.99
C CYS A 170 -13.23 26.66 -0.37
N GLY A 171 -12.14 26.18 -0.98
CA GLY A 171 -11.63 26.69 -2.24
C GLY A 171 -10.88 28.03 -2.15
N GLU A 172 -10.79 28.65 -0.98
CA GLU A 172 -10.15 29.95 -0.80
C GLU A 172 -8.65 29.91 -1.15
N LEU A 173 -8.16 30.93 -1.85
CA LEU A 173 -6.75 31.12 -2.10
C LEU A 173 -6.07 31.80 -0.90
N ASN A 174 -4.94 31.26 -0.45
CA ASN A 174 -4.21 31.75 0.72
C ASN A 174 -2.75 31.95 0.35
N LEU A 175 -2.14 33.00 0.89
CA LEU A 175 -0.70 33.21 0.78
C LEU A 175 -0.02 32.39 1.87
N ILE A 176 0.92 31.52 1.49
CA ILE A 176 1.62 30.65 2.42
C ILE A 176 3.05 31.17 2.60
N SER A 177 3.48 31.37 3.84
CA SER A 177 4.89 31.64 4.14
C SER A 177 5.57 30.35 4.53
N LEU A 178 6.60 29.98 3.77
CA LEU A 178 7.42 28.82 4.09
C LEU A 178 8.61 29.24 4.95
N GLY A 179 9.14 30.45 4.76
CA GLY A 179 10.36 30.91 5.40
C GLY A 179 11.62 30.35 4.74
N PRO A 180 12.81 30.79 5.21
CA PRO A 180 14.08 30.41 4.61
C PRO A 180 14.52 28.99 4.99
N ASN A 181 15.53 28.48 4.28
CA ASN A 181 16.18 27.18 4.47
C ASN A 181 15.31 25.95 4.18
N ILE A 182 14.22 26.09 3.43
CA ILE A 182 13.35 24.98 3.04
C ILE A 182 13.74 24.50 1.64
N LYS A 183 14.10 23.22 1.55
CA LYS A 183 14.49 22.58 0.28
C LYS A 183 13.35 21.79 -0.35
N GLU A 184 12.58 21.08 0.48
CA GLU A 184 11.53 20.19 -0.01
C GLU A 184 10.33 20.20 0.94
N THR A 185 9.13 20.25 0.37
CA THR A 185 7.86 20.30 1.11
C THR A 185 6.79 19.42 0.50
N LYS A 186 5.76 19.13 1.30
CA LYS A 186 4.53 18.46 0.91
C LYS A 186 3.33 19.21 1.47
N PHE A 187 2.41 19.62 0.59
CA PHE A 187 1.14 20.25 0.95
C PHE A 187 0.09 19.18 1.24
N ILE A 188 -0.58 19.26 2.40
CA ILE A 188 -1.41 18.15 2.88
C ILE A 188 -2.88 18.33 2.52
N ASN A 189 -3.48 19.43 2.97
CA ASN A 189 -4.93 19.67 2.86
C ASN A 189 -5.26 20.95 2.09
N TYR A 190 -4.35 21.35 1.19
CA TYR A 190 -4.54 22.40 0.21
C TYR A 190 -3.66 22.14 -1.00
N LYS A 191 -3.99 22.77 -2.12
CA LYS A 191 -3.26 22.62 -3.38
C LYS A 191 -2.45 23.88 -3.68
N TRP A 192 -1.14 23.74 -3.89
CA TRP A 192 -0.32 24.82 -4.46
C TRP A 192 -0.75 25.07 -5.91
N VAL A 193 -1.11 26.32 -6.24
CA VAL A 193 -1.59 26.69 -7.58
C VAL A 193 -0.73 27.72 -8.31
N ASP A 194 0.04 28.53 -7.59
CA ASP A 194 0.89 29.59 -8.17
C ASP A 194 1.88 30.10 -7.09
N THR A 195 2.84 30.95 -7.46
CA THR A 195 3.79 31.58 -6.51
C THR A 195 3.98 33.06 -6.81
N LEU A 196 4.01 33.90 -5.77
CA LEU A 196 4.38 35.32 -5.89
C LEU A 196 5.83 35.50 -5.44
N HIS A 197 6.69 35.91 -6.36
CA HIS A 197 8.14 35.98 -6.13
C HIS A 197 8.57 37.26 -5.41
N VAL A 198 9.55 37.13 -4.51
CA VAL A 198 10.08 38.28 -3.72
C VAL A 198 10.82 39.31 -4.57
N GLU A 199 11.25 38.93 -5.77
CA GLU A 199 11.87 39.85 -6.75
C GLU A 199 10.85 40.83 -7.34
N GLU A 200 9.57 40.46 -7.34
CA GLU A 200 8.49 41.22 -7.95
C GLU A 200 7.59 41.92 -6.91
N TYR A 201 7.49 41.37 -5.69
CA TYR A 201 6.55 41.82 -4.67
C TYR A 201 7.19 41.85 -3.28
N THR A 202 6.89 42.89 -2.49
CA THR A 202 6.95 42.78 -1.03
C THR A 202 5.81 41.88 -0.52
N TYR A 203 5.87 41.45 0.74
CA TYR A 203 4.82 40.62 1.33
C TYR A 203 3.44 41.32 1.29
N GLU A 204 3.38 42.61 1.59
CA GLU A 204 2.15 43.41 1.52
C GLU A 204 1.63 43.51 0.07
N GLN A 205 2.53 43.69 -0.89
CA GLN A 205 2.16 43.71 -2.31
C GLN A 205 1.68 42.33 -2.78
N ALA A 206 2.26 41.24 -2.28
CA ALA A 206 1.84 39.89 -2.59
C ALA A 206 0.44 39.59 -2.03
N LEU A 207 0.12 40.05 -0.81
CA LEU A 207 -1.24 40.00 -0.27
C LEU A 207 -2.24 40.77 -1.12
N ALA A 208 -1.92 42.01 -1.51
CA ALA A 208 -2.78 42.79 -2.40
C ALA A 208 -2.97 42.12 -3.77
N ARG A 209 -1.91 41.51 -4.30
CA ARG A 209 -1.97 40.77 -5.57
C ARG A 209 -2.83 39.51 -5.47
N LEU A 210 -2.75 38.79 -4.35
CA LEU A 210 -3.62 37.64 -4.08
C LEU A 210 -5.10 38.03 -4.12
N GLU A 211 -5.47 39.15 -3.48
CA GLU A 211 -6.86 39.63 -3.51
C GLU A 211 -7.34 39.99 -4.93
N GLN A 212 -6.47 40.58 -5.75
CA GLN A 212 -6.78 40.79 -7.18
C GLN A 212 -7.00 39.45 -7.90
N ILE A 213 -6.15 38.45 -7.66
CA ILE A 213 -6.27 37.12 -8.28
C ILE A 213 -7.62 36.48 -7.91
N LYS A 214 -8.03 36.57 -6.63
CA LYS A 214 -9.34 36.08 -6.17
C LYS A 214 -10.49 36.75 -6.91
N PHE A 215 -10.42 38.07 -7.07
CA PHE A 215 -11.47 38.85 -7.72
C PHE A 215 -11.58 38.56 -9.23
N PHE A 216 -10.46 38.47 -9.96
CA PHE A 216 -10.48 38.34 -11.42
C PHE A 216 -10.60 36.91 -11.95
N ARG A 217 -10.26 35.89 -11.15
CA ARG A 217 -10.26 34.48 -11.61
C ARG A 217 -11.48 33.65 -11.17
N ASN A 218 -12.50 34.25 -10.54
CA ASN A 218 -13.75 33.59 -10.08
C ASN A 218 -13.50 32.19 -9.48
N TYR A 219 -12.68 32.12 -8.43
CA TYR A 219 -12.39 30.87 -7.72
C TYR A 219 -13.33 30.60 -6.54
#